data_AF-A0A846Q4H1-F1
#
_entry.id   AF-A0A846Q4H1-F1
#
_cell.length_a   1.000
_cell.length_b   1.000
_cell.length_c   1.000
_cell.angle_alpha   90.00
_cell.angle_beta   90.00
_cell.angle_gamma   90.00
#
_symmetry.space_group_name_H-M   'P 1'
#
loop_
_entity.id
_entity.type
_entity.pdbx_description
1 polymer ?
#
loop_
_entity_poly.entity_id
_entity_poly.type
_entity_poly.pdbx_seq_one_letter_code
_entity_poly.pdbx_strand_id
1 'polypeptide(L)'
;MLRERVIEQYEKGIVATAGLFAHGRGEAFDYLLGEKTQGQAIEAVEAAAAALLTSEYPVISVNGNAAALCAKEMIELSKMVDAKVEVNLFYRSEERELAIKRLLELHGATEVLG
;
A
#
# COMPACT_ATOMS: atom_id res chain seq x y z
N MET A 1 -14.89 -3.94 8.59
CA MET A 1 -14.00 -2.77 8.42
C MET A 1 -12.88 -2.98 7.41
N LEU A 2 -11.88 -3.86 7.61
CA LEU A 2 -10.79 -4.06 6.62
C LEU A 2 -11.20 -4.95 5.44
N ARG A 3 -11.83 -6.09 5.69
CA ARG A 3 -12.37 -6.96 4.62
C ARG A 3 -13.33 -6.22 3.70
N GLU A 4 -14.28 -5.49 4.28
CA GLU A 4 -15.25 -4.66 3.53
C GLU A 4 -14.55 -3.62 2.67
N ARG A 5 -13.55 -2.92 3.21
CA ARG A 5 -12.76 -1.96 2.42
C ARG A 5 -12.08 -2.62 1.23
N VAL A 6 -11.49 -3.81 1.41
CA VAL A 6 -10.87 -4.55 0.32
C VAL A 6 -11.90 -4.98 -0.74
N ILE A 7 -13.10 -5.40 -0.32
CA ILE A 7 -14.20 -5.77 -1.22
C ILE A 7 -14.72 -4.55 -1.99
N GLU A 8 -14.99 -3.43 -1.32
CA GLU A 8 -15.43 -2.19 -1.95
C GLU A 8 -14.41 -1.68 -2.98
N GLN A 9 -13.12 -1.81 -2.68
CA GLN A 9 -12.06 -1.39 -3.59
C GLN A 9 -11.84 -2.39 -4.74
N TYR A 10 -12.18 -3.67 -4.53
CA TYR A 10 -12.29 -4.64 -5.62
C TYR A 10 -13.43 -4.28 -6.58
N GLU A 11 -14.61 -3.91 -6.07
CA GLU A 11 -15.73 -3.46 -6.90
C GLU A 11 -15.42 -2.17 -7.66
N LYS A 12 -14.55 -1.31 -7.12
CA LYS A 12 -14.02 -0.11 -7.79
C LYS A 12 -12.89 -0.39 -8.78
N GLY A 13 -12.53 -1.66 -9.00
CA GLY A 13 -11.49 -2.07 -9.95
C GLY A 13 -10.05 -1.88 -9.47
N ILE A 14 -9.85 -1.39 -8.24
CA ILE A 14 -8.54 -1.09 -7.64
C ILE A 14 -7.84 -2.36 -7.19
N VAL A 15 -8.57 -3.28 -6.57
CA VAL A 15 -8.05 -4.58 -6.13
C VAL A 15 -8.33 -5.63 -7.21
N ALA A 16 -7.36 -6.48 -7.52
CA ALA A 16 -7.56 -7.63 -8.41
C ALA A 16 -8.22 -8.79 -7.65
N THR A 17 -8.83 -9.75 -8.35
CA THR A 17 -9.39 -10.96 -7.71
C THR A 17 -8.34 -11.70 -6.87
N ALA A 18 -7.12 -11.83 -7.39
CA ALA A 18 -5.99 -12.41 -6.65
C ALA A 18 -5.62 -11.62 -5.38
N GLY A 19 -5.90 -10.32 -5.35
CA GLY A 19 -5.72 -9.44 -4.20
C GLY A 19 -6.67 -9.77 -3.04
N LEU A 20 -7.89 -10.22 -3.32
CA LEU A 20 -8.83 -10.71 -2.31
C LEU A 20 -8.26 -11.96 -1.61
N PHE A 21 -7.76 -12.92 -2.40
CA PHE A 21 -7.14 -14.13 -1.85
C PHE A 21 -5.86 -13.82 -1.07
N ALA A 22 -5.08 -12.84 -1.54
CA ALA A 22 -3.87 -12.39 -0.83
C ALA A 22 -4.22 -11.78 0.53
N HIS A 23 -5.31 -11.01 0.62
CA HIS A 23 -5.78 -10.46 1.90
C HIS A 23 -6.12 -11.59 2.88
N GLY A 24 -6.90 -12.58 2.47
CA GLY A 24 -7.26 -13.71 3.33
C GLY A 24 -6.04 -14.53 3.82
N ARG A 25 -4.98 -14.66 3.00
CA ARG A 25 -3.71 -15.26 3.44
C ARG A 25 -3.03 -14.41 4.51
N GLY A 26 -3.03 -13.09 4.34
CA GLY A 26 -2.51 -12.15 5.33
C GLY A 26 -3.24 -12.29 6.67
N GLU A 27 -4.58 -12.34 6.64
CA GLU A 27 -5.39 -12.54 7.85
C GLU A 27 -5.07 -13.86 8.55
N ALA A 28 -4.88 -14.96 7.80
CA ALA A 28 -4.49 -16.23 8.38
C ALA A 28 -3.18 -16.15 9.18
N PHE A 29 -2.17 -15.42 8.68
CA PHE A 29 -0.93 -15.17 9.44
C PHE A 29 -1.15 -14.22 10.60
N ASP A 30 -1.97 -13.18 10.43
CA ASP A 30 -2.23 -12.19 11.47
C ASP A 30 -2.91 -12.83 12.69
N TYR A 31 -3.85 -13.76 12.47
CA TYR A 31 -4.43 -14.59 13.52
C TYR A 31 -3.36 -15.39 14.29
N LEU A 32 -2.37 -15.97 13.59
CA LEU A 32 -1.29 -16.73 14.23
C LEU A 32 -0.33 -15.82 15.01
N LEU A 33 -0.15 -14.58 14.56
CA LEU A 33 0.69 -13.58 15.22
C LEU A 33 -0.05 -12.84 16.35
N GLY A 34 -1.36 -13.04 16.48
CA GLY A 34 -2.19 -12.41 17.50
C GLY A 34 -2.56 -10.96 17.20
N GLU A 35 -2.71 -10.63 15.92
CA GLU A 35 -3.31 -9.38 15.42
C GLU A 35 -2.70 -8.11 16.03
N LYS A 36 -1.37 -8.12 16.17
CA LYS A 36 -0.60 -7.02 16.75
C LYS A 36 0.78 -6.93 16.13
N THR A 37 1.33 -5.73 16.15
CA THR A 37 2.73 -5.50 15.78
C THR A 37 3.64 -6.19 16.79
N GLN A 38 4.46 -7.14 16.32
CA GLN A 38 5.42 -7.86 17.15
C GLN A 38 6.66 -7.01 17.43
N GLY A 39 7.41 -7.33 18.48
CA GLY A 39 8.64 -6.60 18.83
C GLY A 39 9.66 -6.59 17.68
N GLN A 40 9.85 -7.73 17.01
CA GLN A 40 10.74 -7.84 15.85
C GLN A 40 10.26 -7.00 14.65
N ALA A 41 8.93 -6.82 14.51
CA ALA A 41 8.38 -5.98 13.47
C ALA A 41 8.62 -4.49 13.78
N ILE A 42 8.58 -4.08 15.05
CA ILE A 42 8.92 -2.72 15.47
C ILE A 42 10.39 -2.40 15.15
N GLU A 43 11.31 -3.30 15.50
CA GLU A 43 12.74 -3.14 15.18
C GLU A 43 12.98 -3.01 13.66
N ALA A 44 12.29 -3.83 12.85
CA ALA A 44 12.38 -3.74 11.40
C ALA A 44 11.81 -2.43 10.84
N VAL A 45 10.72 -1.91 11.42
CA VAL A 45 10.12 -0.62 11.05
C VAL A 45 11.08 0.52 11.32
N GLU A 46 11.76 0.52 12.48
CA GLU A 46 12.76 1.55 12.81
C GLU A 46 13.94 1.54 11.83
N ALA A 47 14.45 0.36 11.49
CA ALA A 47 15.53 0.21 10.51
C ALA A 47 15.09 0.66 9.10
N ALA A 48 13.88 0.30 8.67
CA ALA A 48 13.32 0.71 7.39
C ALA A 48 13.10 2.23 7.32
N ALA A 49 12.63 2.85 8.41
CA ALA A 49 12.48 4.29 8.50
C ALA A 49 13.82 5.01 8.36
N ALA A 50 14.88 4.53 9.04
CA ALA A 50 16.23 5.07 8.88
C ALA A 50 16.74 4.91 7.44
N ALA A 51 16.51 3.76 6.80
CA ALA A 51 16.90 3.53 5.41
C ALA A 51 16.19 4.46 4.41
N LEU A 52 14.90 4.75 4.64
CA LEU A 52 14.14 5.71 3.84
C LEU A 52 14.67 7.15 4.03
N LEU A 53 14.87 7.57 5.28
CA LEU A 53 15.36 8.92 5.62
C LEU A 53 16.79 9.20 5.11
N THR A 54 17.59 8.17 4.88
CA THR A 54 18.99 8.29 4.44
C THR A 54 19.19 7.97 2.96
N SER A 55 18.13 7.58 2.25
CA SER A 55 18.20 7.34 0.81
C SER A 55 18.26 8.63 0.01
N GLU A 56 19.06 8.64 -1.06
CA GLU A 56 19.12 9.78 -1.99
C GLU A 56 17.87 9.88 -2.88
N TYR A 57 17.29 8.73 -3.25
CA TYR A 57 16.13 8.66 -4.15
C TYR A 57 15.12 7.58 -3.70
N PRO A 58 14.48 7.74 -2.51
CA PRO A 58 13.53 6.75 -2.03
C PRO A 58 12.26 6.71 -2.90
N VAL A 59 11.74 5.51 -3.15
CA VAL A 59 10.50 5.28 -3.88
C VAL A 59 9.63 4.28 -3.12
N ILE A 60 8.36 4.63 -2.92
CA ILE A 60 7.35 3.77 -2.29
C ILE A 60 6.48 3.17 -3.39
N SER A 61 6.61 1.86 -3.58
CA SER A 61 5.78 1.09 -4.51
C SER A 61 4.39 0.84 -3.93
N VAL A 62 3.35 1.11 -4.72
CA VAL A 62 1.94 0.94 -4.34
C VAL A 62 1.24 0.00 -5.32
N ASN A 63 0.59 -1.02 -4.79
CA ASN A 63 -0.31 -1.89 -5.54
C ASN A 63 -1.77 -1.67 -5.10
N GLY A 64 -2.70 -2.40 -5.74
CA GLY A 64 -4.13 -2.29 -5.43
C GLY A 64 -4.49 -2.55 -3.96
N ASN A 65 -3.88 -3.55 -3.31
CA ASN A 65 -4.16 -3.85 -1.90
C ASN A 65 -3.63 -2.76 -0.96
N ALA A 66 -2.42 -2.25 -1.21
CA ALA A 66 -1.84 -1.15 -0.45
C ALA A 66 -2.71 0.11 -0.59
N ALA A 67 -3.06 0.49 -1.82
CA ALA A 67 -3.92 1.65 -2.08
C ALA A 67 -5.30 1.49 -1.40
N ALA A 68 -5.90 0.31 -1.51
CA ALA A 68 -7.21 0.03 -0.92
C ALA A 68 -7.22 0.19 0.61
N LEU A 69 -6.15 -0.19 1.28
CA LEU A 69 -6.11 -0.24 2.75
C LEU A 69 -5.55 1.04 3.38
N CYS A 70 -4.52 1.61 2.76
CA CYS A 70 -3.63 2.59 3.39
C CYS A 70 -3.15 3.70 2.43
N ALA A 71 -3.96 4.08 1.43
CA ALA A 71 -3.59 5.14 0.49
C ALA A 71 -3.17 6.44 1.21
N LYS A 72 -3.94 6.88 2.21
CA LYS A 72 -3.64 8.09 2.95
C LYS A 72 -2.29 8.02 3.66
N GLU A 73 -2.08 6.95 4.41
CA GLU A 73 -0.88 6.71 5.21
C GLU A 73 0.36 6.57 4.32
N MET A 74 0.23 5.94 3.14
CA MET A 74 1.32 5.86 2.15
C MET A 74 1.71 7.24 1.63
N ILE A 75 0.74 8.13 1.37
CA ILE A 75 1.02 9.50 0.93
C ILE A 75 1.64 10.32 2.07
N GLU A 76 1.17 10.16 3.30
CA GLU A 76 1.78 10.80 4.47
C GLU A 76 3.23 10.35 4.67
N LEU A 77 3.49 9.03 4.58
CA LEU A 77 4.84 8.47 4.65
C LEU A 77 5.75 9.04 3.54
N SER A 78 5.28 9.00 2.29
CA SER A 78 6.01 9.56 1.14
C SER A 78 6.44 11.02 1.39
N LYS A 79 5.54 11.85 1.93
CA LYS A 79 5.84 13.25 2.25
C LYS A 79 6.85 13.39 3.39
N MET A 80 6.79 12.52 4.40
CA MET A 80 7.70 12.57 5.54
C MET A 80 9.14 12.21 5.17
N VAL A 81 9.33 11.30 4.21
CA VAL A 81 10.65 10.81 3.79
C VAL A 81 11.09 11.33 2.42
N ASP A 82 10.38 12.34 1.87
CA ASP A 82 10.60 12.89 0.52
C ASP A 82 10.73 11.81 -0.57
N ALA A 83 9.89 10.77 -0.48
CA ALA A 83 9.90 9.65 -1.39
C ALA A 83 8.87 9.82 -2.51
N LYS A 84 9.22 9.39 -3.72
CA LYS A 84 8.25 9.28 -4.81
C LYS A 84 7.30 8.11 -4.57
N VAL A 85 6.09 8.19 -5.14
CA VAL A 85 5.12 7.09 -5.13
C VAL A 85 5.01 6.52 -6.53
N GLU A 86 5.11 5.20 -6.66
CA GLU A 86 5.01 4.49 -7.93
C GLU A 86 3.90 3.43 -7.88
N VAL A 87 3.01 3.44 -8.86
CA VAL A 87 2.04 2.36 -9.04
C VAL A 87 2.73 1.19 -9.72
N ASN A 88 2.80 0.04 -9.02
CA ASN A 88 3.44 -1.17 -9.54
C ASN A 88 2.49 -2.36 -9.42
N LEU A 89 2.09 -2.91 -10.57
CA LEU A 89 1.06 -3.95 -10.68
C LEU A 89 1.60 -5.19 -11.36
N PHE A 90 1.36 -6.35 -10.75
CA PHE A 90 1.68 -7.65 -11.34
C PHE A 90 0.82 -7.96 -12.57
N TYR A 91 -0.49 -7.68 -12.49
CA TYR A 91 -1.41 -7.75 -13.63
C TYR A 91 -1.72 -6.33 -14.10
N ARG A 92 -0.91 -5.84 -15.03
CA ARG A 92 -1.05 -4.49 -15.55
C ARG A 92 -2.34 -4.37 -16.38
N SER A 93 -3.16 -3.41 -16.01
CA SER A 93 -4.31 -2.94 -16.76
C SER A 93 -4.31 -1.42 -16.59
N GLU A 94 -4.35 -0.69 -17.71
CA GLU A 94 -4.37 0.78 -17.70
C GLU A 94 -5.53 1.32 -16.87
N GLU A 95 -6.69 0.66 -16.92
CA GLU A 95 -7.87 1.05 -16.14
C GLU A 95 -7.61 0.95 -14.63
N ARG A 96 -6.93 -0.13 -14.19
CA ARG A 96 -6.60 -0.33 -12.77
C ARG A 96 -5.52 0.62 -12.29
N GLU A 97 -4.49 0.83 -13.11
CA GLU A 97 -3.42 1.79 -12.87
C GLU A 97 -3.98 3.19 -12.67
N LEU A 98 -4.89 3.61 -13.57
CA LEU A 98 -5.58 4.90 -13.46
C LEU A 98 -6.51 4.98 -12.24
N ALA A 99 -7.21 3.91 -11.90
CA ALA A 99 -8.08 3.87 -10.72
C ALA A 99 -7.28 4.03 -9.42
N ILE A 100 -6.12 3.36 -9.32
CA ILE A 100 -5.21 3.49 -8.18
C ILE A 100 -4.63 4.90 -8.13
N LYS A 101 -4.14 5.43 -9.25
CA LYS A 101 -3.60 6.79 -9.33
C LYS A 101 -4.61 7.82 -8.83
N ARG A 102 -5.87 7.77 -9.30
CA ARG A 102 -6.95 8.65 -8.84
C ARG A 102 -7.21 8.53 -7.34
N LEU A 103 -7.15 7.31 -6.80
CA LEU A 103 -7.32 7.10 -5.36
C LEU A 103 -6.18 7.75 -4.57
N LEU A 104 -4.93 7.67 -5.04
CA LEU A 104 -3.78 8.30 -4.41
C LEU A 104 -3.85 9.84 -4.51
N GLU A 105 -4.21 10.37 -5.67
CA GLU A 105 -4.42 11.81 -5.89
C GLU A 105 -5.52 12.38 -4.98
N LEU A 106 -6.61 11.63 -4.77
CA LEU A 106 -7.68 12.01 -3.82
C LEU A 106 -7.16 12.15 -2.38
N HIS A 107 -6.13 11.40 -2.02
CA HIS A 107 -5.45 11.48 -0.72
C HIS A 107 -4.26 12.46 -0.71
N GLY A 108 -4.10 13.27 -1.76
CA GLY A 108 -3.15 14.36 -1.83
C GLY A 108 -1.78 13.96 -2.36
N ALA A 109 -1.69 12.90 -3.16
CA ALA A 109 -0.52 12.64 -4.00
C ALA A 109 -0.44 13.70 -5.11
N THR A 110 0.71 14.36 -5.26
CA THR A 110 0.94 15.39 -6.29
C THR A 110 1.59 14.83 -7.54
N GLU A 111 2.40 13.78 -7.38
CA GLU A 111 3.06 13.07 -8.46
C GLU A 111 2.96 11.57 -8.17
N VAL A 112 2.53 10.80 -9.16
CA VAL A 112 2.44 9.34 -9.10
C VAL A 112 3.12 8.80 -10.36
N LEU A 113 4.18 8.03 -10.16
CA LEU A 113 4.92 7.33 -11.19
C LEU A 113 4.22 6.01 -11.55
N GLY A 114 4.60 5.44 -12.70
CA GLY A 114 4.01 4.20 -13.22
C GLY A 114 2.52 4.33 -13.45
#